data_AF-A0A7W3U2F8-F1
#
_entry.id   AF-A0A7W3U2F8-F1
#
_cell.length_a   1.000
_cell.length_b   1.000
_cell.length_c   1.000
_cell.angle_alpha   90.00
_cell.angle_beta   90.00
_cell.angle_gamma   90.00
#
_symmetry.space_group_name_H-M   'P 1'
#
loop_
_entity.id
_entity.type
_entity.pdbx_description
1 polymer ?
#
loop_
_entity_poly.entity_id
_entity_poly.type
_entity_poly.pdbx_seq_one_letter_code
_entity_poly.pdbx_strand_id
1 'polypeptide(L)'
;MSPPRPSPPSAALTAFMRGVERRAAVLAELQAGDAAAGDAAVEAALFAFPQQADTLPMRAWPVRFWALLLTAPALQKRVAVAVPLDATDRLAELGAGPRAAVLLQLAAGLDEAEAAEVMGISVAGYRLALAQAVTEDGAALSQQQAWQRLREQVHMRVRLLPPPRMQRLARVREAALHGETPQLPAGAPSGDAVPAGPRPHRRLRGVLWGLLVLCVLAFAATFWWPFPGFDPLGLSQASRAGAAPADGRVEVEALAAAAPAATHYDAANALLLHPDFEQLAHPAQAAVAEDLAFYSWLVARDAAPADPMLPPLAPVAEQESLDDVTDGSDGSESDASAL
;
A
#
# COMPACT_ATOMS: atom_id res chain seq x y z
N MET A 1 -55.63 14.52 16.59
CA MET A 1 -54.88 13.55 15.77
C MET A 1 -53.71 13.08 16.61
N SER A 2 -53.78 11.91 17.24
CA SER A 2 -52.65 11.40 18.03
C SER A 2 -51.57 10.89 17.07
N PRO A 3 -50.27 11.14 17.33
CA PRO A 3 -49.21 10.60 16.48
C PRO A 3 -49.26 9.07 16.47
N PRO A 4 -48.94 8.41 15.34
CA PRO A 4 -48.86 6.97 15.28
C PRO A 4 -47.82 6.47 16.29
N ARG A 5 -48.19 5.46 17.10
CA ARG A 5 -47.24 4.85 18.02
C ARG A 5 -46.16 4.12 17.20
N PRO A 6 -44.88 4.26 17.55
CA PRO A 6 -43.84 3.47 16.90
C PRO A 6 -44.14 1.99 17.06
N SER A 7 -44.00 1.23 15.97
CA SER A 7 -44.14 -0.23 16.01
C SER A 7 -43.04 -0.81 16.91
N PRO A 8 -43.35 -1.83 17.73
CA PRO A 8 -42.34 -2.46 18.58
C PRO A 8 -41.22 -3.07 17.72
N PRO A 9 -39.97 -3.01 18.19
CA PRO A 9 -38.84 -3.57 17.45
C PRO A 9 -39.00 -5.07 17.24
N SER A 10 -38.53 -5.57 16.09
CA SER A 10 -38.54 -7.00 15.79
C SER A 10 -37.73 -7.78 16.84
N ALA A 11 -38.29 -8.89 17.33
CA ALA A 11 -37.59 -9.79 18.26
C ALA A 11 -36.32 -10.38 17.63
N ALA A 12 -36.34 -10.64 16.32
CA ALA A 12 -35.18 -11.14 15.58
C ALA A 12 -34.05 -10.11 15.54
N LEU A 13 -34.38 -8.84 15.28
CA LEU A 13 -33.41 -7.73 15.29
C LEU A 13 -32.78 -7.56 16.67
N THR A 14 -33.61 -7.61 17.72
CA THR A 14 -33.16 -7.52 19.11
C THR A 14 -32.20 -8.66 19.47
N ALA A 15 -32.53 -9.90 19.08
CA ALA A 15 -31.68 -11.07 19.31
C ALA A 15 -30.36 -10.98 18.55
N PHE A 16 -30.39 -10.52 17.29
CA PHE A 16 -29.19 -10.31 16.49
C PHE A 16 -28.26 -9.26 17.11
N MET A 17 -28.77 -8.06 17.43
CA MET A 17 -27.96 -6.99 18.03
C MET A 17 -27.33 -7.44 19.35
N ARG A 18 -28.10 -8.11 20.21
CA ARG A 18 -27.59 -8.69 21.47
C ARG A 18 -26.48 -9.73 21.23
N GLY A 19 -26.56 -10.50 20.14
CA GLY A 19 -25.56 -11.49 19.78
C GLY A 19 -24.23 -10.88 19.28
N VAL A 20 -24.28 -9.72 18.62
CA VAL A 20 -23.07 -9.10 18.04
C VAL A 20 -22.35 -8.13 18.98
N GLU A 21 -23.05 -7.52 19.96
CA GLU A 21 -22.53 -6.49 20.88
C GLU A 21 -21.15 -6.79 21.45
N ARG A 22 -20.96 -7.99 22.05
CA ARG A 22 -19.68 -8.34 22.71
C ARG A 22 -18.52 -8.43 21.73
N ARG A 23 -18.76 -9.05 20.59
CA ARG A 23 -17.76 -9.25 19.53
C ARG A 23 -17.42 -7.91 18.89
N ALA A 24 -18.43 -7.07 18.67
CA ALA A 24 -18.26 -5.73 18.14
C ALA A 24 -17.39 -4.86 19.04
N ALA A 25 -17.62 -4.89 20.35
CA ALA A 25 -16.84 -4.15 21.34
C ALA A 25 -15.36 -4.55 21.33
N VAL A 26 -15.07 -5.86 21.32
CA VAL A 26 -13.68 -6.35 21.30
C VAL A 26 -13.00 -6.06 19.97
N LEU A 27 -13.68 -6.28 18.84
CA LEU A 27 -13.14 -5.95 17.53
C LEU A 27 -12.80 -4.46 17.44
N ALA A 28 -13.73 -3.59 17.83
CA ALA A 28 -13.55 -2.15 17.75
C ALA A 28 -12.44 -1.65 18.68
N GLU A 29 -12.34 -2.20 19.90
CA GLU A 29 -11.25 -1.89 20.84
C GLU A 29 -9.88 -2.29 20.28
N LEU A 30 -9.75 -3.51 19.75
CA LEU A 30 -8.48 -4.00 19.20
C LEU A 30 -8.10 -3.31 17.89
N GLN A 31 -9.09 -2.92 17.09
CA GLN A 31 -8.86 -2.18 15.86
C GLN A 31 -8.43 -0.73 16.14
N ALA A 32 -9.13 -0.04 17.04
CA ALA A 32 -8.86 1.35 17.42
C ALA A 32 -7.65 1.51 18.35
N GLY A 33 -7.31 0.46 19.09
CA GLY A 33 -6.31 0.52 20.15
C GLY A 33 -6.78 1.19 21.45
N ASP A 34 -8.03 1.62 21.52
CA ASP A 34 -8.64 2.30 22.67
C ASP A 34 -10.09 1.83 22.87
N ALA A 35 -10.41 1.48 24.11
CA ALA A 35 -11.74 0.97 24.48
C ALA A 35 -12.82 2.04 24.35
N ALA A 36 -12.52 3.31 24.65
CA ALA A 36 -13.51 4.38 24.57
C ALA A 36 -13.85 4.73 23.12
N ALA A 37 -12.84 4.84 22.25
CA ALA A 37 -13.01 5.02 20.81
C ALA A 37 -13.73 3.82 20.16
N GLY A 38 -13.38 2.60 20.58
CA GLY A 38 -14.05 1.38 20.14
C GLY A 38 -15.53 1.35 20.53
N ASP A 39 -15.85 1.64 21.79
CA ASP A 39 -17.24 1.70 22.27
C ASP A 39 -18.05 2.75 21.49
N ALA A 40 -17.50 3.95 21.26
CA ALA A 40 -18.17 4.99 20.48
C ALA A 40 -18.46 4.55 19.02
N ALA A 41 -17.56 3.79 18.39
CA ALA A 41 -17.79 3.22 17.06
C ALA A 41 -18.91 2.19 17.06
N VAL A 42 -18.97 1.32 18.08
CA VAL A 42 -20.05 0.33 18.25
C VAL A 42 -21.39 1.01 18.49
N GLU A 43 -21.43 2.04 19.34
CA GLU A 43 -22.65 2.81 19.60
C GLU A 43 -23.20 3.42 18.30
N ALA A 44 -22.35 4.06 17.50
CA ALA A 44 -22.73 4.61 16.20
C ALA A 44 -23.28 3.52 15.25
N ALA A 45 -22.66 2.35 15.25
CA ALA A 45 -23.12 1.22 14.44
C ALA A 45 -24.48 0.67 14.91
N LEU A 46 -24.70 0.56 16.22
CA LEU A 46 -25.97 0.11 16.80
C LEU A 46 -27.13 1.06 16.47
N PHE A 47 -26.90 2.37 16.42
CA PHE A 47 -27.92 3.34 16.03
C PHE A 47 -28.21 3.34 14.52
N ALA A 48 -27.20 3.11 13.68
CA ALA A 48 -27.36 3.16 12.23
C ALA A 48 -27.90 1.84 11.63
N PHE A 49 -27.64 0.70 12.29
CA PHE A 49 -27.99 -0.62 11.75
C PHE A 49 -29.51 -0.89 11.59
N PRO A 50 -30.40 -0.54 12.54
CA PRO A 50 -31.85 -0.79 12.40
C PRO A 50 -32.43 -0.22 11.11
N GLN A 51 -32.00 0.97 10.70
CA GLN A 51 -32.46 1.64 9.46
C GLN A 51 -32.14 0.84 8.19
N GLN A 52 -31.12 -0.02 8.23
CA GLN A 52 -30.68 -0.83 7.10
C GLN A 52 -31.30 -2.23 7.16
N ALA A 53 -31.49 -2.76 8.37
CA ALA A 53 -32.04 -4.09 8.61
C ALA A 53 -33.45 -4.27 8.00
N ASP A 54 -34.27 -3.21 7.97
CA ASP A 54 -35.63 -3.23 7.42
C ASP A 54 -35.69 -3.57 5.92
N THR A 55 -34.61 -3.29 5.18
CA THR A 55 -34.55 -3.52 3.72
C THR A 55 -33.79 -4.77 3.33
N LEU A 56 -33.19 -5.47 4.30
CA LEU A 56 -32.26 -6.57 4.07
C LEU A 56 -32.81 -7.89 4.59
N PRO A 57 -32.60 -9.00 3.86
CA PRO A 57 -32.93 -10.33 4.40
C PRO A 57 -32.05 -10.61 5.62
N MET A 58 -32.60 -11.33 6.61
CA MET A 58 -31.92 -11.61 7.88
C MET A 58 -30.52 -12.24 7.72
N ARG A 59 -30.30 -13.02 6.66
CA ARG A 59 -28.99 -13.62 6.34
C ARG A 59 -27.89 -12.59 6.02
N ALA A 60 -28.25 -11.41 5.51
CA ALA A 60 -27.30 -10.36 5.12
C ALA A 60 -26.95 -9.43 6.30
N TRP A 61 -27.63 -9.57 7.44
CA TRP A 61 -27.44 -8.73 8.61
C TRP A 61 -26.02 -8.76 9.19
N PRO A 62 -25.34 -9.92 9.35
CA PRO A 62 -23.98 -9.97 9.88
C PRO A 62 -23.01 -9.14 9.03
N VAL A 63 -22.92 -9.45 7.73
CA VAL A 63 -22.08 -8.72 6.77
C VAL A 63 -22.36 -7.22 6.82
N ARG A 64 -23.63 -6.82 6.78
CA ARG A 64 -23.97 -5.40 6.79
C ARG A 64 -23.57 -4.70 8.08
N PHE A 65 -23.79 -5.32 9.23
CA PHE A 65 -23.42 -4.77 10.53
C PHE A 65 -21.90 -4.55 10.64
N TRP A 66 -21.10 -5.54 10.24
CA TRP A 66 -19.64 -5.46 10.30
C TRP A 66 -19.08 -4.45 9.30
N ALA A 67 -19.64 -4.36 8.09
CA ALA A 67 -19.28 -3.35 7.12
C ALA A 67 -19.55 -1.94 7.67
N LEU A 68 -20.73 -1.73 8.26
CA LEU A 68 -21.10 -0.48 8.91
C LEU A 68 -20.12 -0.13 10.04
N LEU A 69 -19.79 -1.08 10.92
CA LEU A 69 -18.84 -0.86 12.00
C LEU A 69 -17.47 -0.40 11.48
N LEU A 70 -16.93 -1.04 10.43
CA LEU A 70 -15.64 -0.67 9.84
C LEU A 70 -15.63 0.68 9.11
N THR A 71 -16.81 1.23 8.77
CA THR A 71 -16.89 2.61 8.25
C THR A 71 -16.62 3.67 9.32
N ALA A 72 -16.58 3.32 10.61
CA ALA A 72 -16.33 4.27 11.67
C ALA A 72 -14.91 4.87 11.56
N PRO A 73 -14.77 6.21 11.52
CA PRO A 73 -13.48 6.87 11.26
C PRO A 73 -12.44 6.62 12.37
N ALA A 74 -12.89 6.29 13.58
CA ALA A 74 -12.01 5.91 14.68
C ALA A 74 -11.25 4.59 14.41
N LEU A 75 -11.83 3.69 13.62
CA LEU A 75 -11.26 2.37 13.32
C LEU A 75 -10.32 2.39 12.10
N GLN A 76 -10.36 3.47 11.31
CA GLN A 76 -9.56 3.64 10.09
C GLN A 76 -8.22 4.34 10.36
N LYS A 77 -8.09 5.06 11.47
CA LYS A 77 -6.86 5.75 11.83
C LYS A 77 -5.83 4.74 12.30
N ARG A 78 -4.60 4.83 11.78
CA ARG A 78 -3.45 4.07 12.28
C ARG A 78 -3.03 4.63 13.64
N VAL A 79 -3.69 4.16 14.69
CA VAL A 79 -3.25 4.33 16.07
C VAL A 79 -2.52 3.04 16.46
N ALA A 80 -1.33 3.16 17.02
CA ALA A 80 -0.66 2.02 17.65
C ALA A 80 -1.58 1.51 18.76
N VAL A 81 -1.87 0.20 18.76
CA VAL A 81 -2.77 -0.39 19.76
C VAL A 81 -2.20 -0.09 21.14
N ALA A 82 -2.88 0.73 21.95
CA ALA A 82 -2.42 1.08 23.29
C ALA A 82 -2.64 -0.07 24.30
N VAL A 83 -3.40 -1.09 23.90
CA VAL A 83 -3.75 -2.25 24.72
C VAL A 83 -3.21 -3.53 24.04
N PRO A 84 -1.95 -3.91 24.26
CA PRO A 84 -1.48 -5.23 23.84
C PRO A 84 -2.36 -6.31 24.50
N LEU A 85 -2.84 -7.30 23.75
CA LEU A 85 -3.49 -8.48 24.34
C LEU A 85 -2.50 -9.27 25.21
N ASP A 86 -1.23 -9.26 24.82
CA ASP A 86 -0.07 -9.76 25.54
C ASP A 86 1.20 -9.04 25.01
N ALA A 87 2.33 -9.13 25.71
CA ALA A 87 3.61 -8.57 25.29
C ALA A 87 4.12 -9.14 23.94
N THR A 88 3.52 -10.24 23.47
CA THR A 88 3.78 -10.88 22.17
C THR A 88 2.71 -10.62 21.11
N ASP A 89 1.70 -9.81 21.44
CA ASP A 89 0.61 -9.49 20.51
C ASP A 89 1.05 -8.49 19.43
N ARG A 90 1.23 -9.02 18.22
CA ARG A 90 1.64 -8.25 17.04
C ARG A 90 0.47 -7.59 16.31
N LEU A 91 -0.78 -7.68 16.80
CA LEU A 91 -1.90 -6.94 16.21
C LEU A 91 -1.62 -5.44 16.12
N ALA A 92 -0.87 -4.90 17.08
CA ALA A 92 -0.43 -3.50 17.12
C ALA A 92 0.48 -3.10 15.94
N GLU A 93 1.28 -4.04 15.44
CA GLU A 93 2.27 -3.84 14.39
C GLU A 93 1.62 -3.87 13.00
N LEU A 94 0.55 -4.66 12.86
CA LEU A 94 -0.24 -4.74 11.63
C LEU A 94 -0.85 -3.38 11.26
N GLY A 95 -0.88 -3.07 9.96
CA GLY A 95 -1.66 -1.95 9.43
C GLY A 95 -3.17 -2.14 9.66
N ALA A 96 -3.94 -1.04 9.57
CA ALA A 96 -5.38 -1.07 9.85
C ALA A 96 -6.17 -2.08 8.99
N GLY A 97 -5.77 -2.28 7.72
CA GLY A 97 -6.42 -3.24 6.81
C GLY A 97 -6.19 -4.70 7.18
N PRO A 98 -4.93 -5.20 7.20
CA PRO A 98 -4.62 -6.57 7.63
C PRO A 98 -5.11 -6.88 9.05
N ARG A 99 -5.05 -5.91 9.97
CA ARG A 99 -5.60 -6.03 11.31
C ARG A 99 -7.12 -6.28 11.29
N ALA A 100 -7.86 -5.48 10.51
CA ALA A 100 -9.30 -5.67 10.36
C ALA A 100 -9.61 -7.05 9.76
N ALA A 101 -8.84 -7.51 8.77
CA ALA A 101 -9.02 -8.83 8.15
C ALA A 101 -8.92 -9.98 9.18
N VAL A 102 -7.87 -9.95 10.01
CA VAL A 102 -7.66 -10.90 11.11
C VAL A 102 -8.77 -10.82 12.14
N LEU A 103 -9.17 -9.61 12.56
CA LEU A 103 -10.20 -9.44 13.59
C LEU A 103 -11.60 -9.86 13.10
N LEU A 104 -11.92 -9.71 11.81
CA LEU A 104 -13.17 -10.23 11.24
C LEU A 104 -13.22 -11.77 11.34
N GLN A 105 -12.09 -12.44 11.13
CA GLN A 105 -12.02 -13.89 11.29
C GLN A 105 -12.08 -14.31 12.77
N LEU A 106 -11.32 -13.64 13.64
CA LEU A 106 -11.14 -14.06 15.03
C LEU A 106 -12.24 -13.59 15.98
N ALA A 107 -12.64 -12.32 15.91
CA ALA A 107 -13.62 -11.72 16.80
C ALA A 107 -15.04 -11.77 16.22
N ALA A 108 -15.20 -11.44 14.93
CA ALA A 108 -16.51 -11.49 14.27
C ALA A 108 -16.92 -12.91 13.87
N GLY A 109 -15.96 -13.84 13.74
CA GLY A 109 -16.23 -15.24 13.41
C GLY A 109 -16.89 -15.41 12.04
N LEU A 110 -16.61 -14.49 11.11
CA LEU A 110 -17.09 -14.56 9.73
C LEU A 110 -16.28 -15.57 8.95
N ASP A 111 -16.90 -16.17 7.94
CA ASP A 111 -16.16 -16.93 6.94
C ASP A 111 -15.35 -16.00 6.01
N GLU A 112 -14.48 -16.58 5.19
CA GLU A 112 -13.62 -15.80 4.28
C GLU A 112 -14.42 -15.00 3.24
N ALA A 113 -15.56 -15.51 2.79
CA ALA A 113 -16.37 -14.85 1.77
C ALA A 113 -17.13 -13.66 2.34
N GLU A 114 -17.76 -13.85 3.51
CA GLU A 114 -18.43 -12.81 4.28
C GLU A 114 -17.45 -11.72 4.72
N ALA A 115 -16.26 -12.10 5.20
CA ALA A 115 -15.23 -11.13 5.60
C ALA A 115 -14.69 -10.33 4.41
N ALA A 116 -14.47 -10.96 3.26
CA ALA A 116 -14.10 -10.28 2.03
C ALA A 116 -15.19 -9.30 1.56
N GLU A 117 -16.47 -9.71 1.64
CA GLU A 117 -17.62 -8.86 1.33
C GLU A 117 -17.69 -7.64 2.25
N VAL A 118 -17.49 -7.84 3.56
CA VAL A 118 -17.41 -6.76 4.56
C VAL A 118 -16.32 -5.74 4.22
N MET A 119 -15.15 -6.21 3.80
CA MET A 119 -14.01 -5.36 3.45
C MET A 119 -14.13 -4.74 2.04
N GLY A 120 -15.10 -5.18 1.22
CA GLY A 120 -15.26 -4.72 -0.16
C GLY A 120 -14.12 -5.16 -1.09
N ILE A 121 -13.49 -6.32 -0.80
CA ILE A 121 -12.37 -6.87 -1.59
C ILE A 121 -12.71 -8.28 -2.09
N SER A 122 -11.92 -8.80 -3.03
CA SER A 122 -12.07 -10.19 -3.48
C SER A 122 -11.64 -11.18 -2.39
N VAL A 123 -12.17 -12.41 -2.43
CA VAL A 123 -11.76 -13.50 -1.52
C VAL A 123 -10.26 -13.78 -1.63
N ALA A 124 -9.68 -13.70 -2.83
CA ALA A 124 -8.25 -13.81 -3.04
C ALA A 124 -7.46 -12.67 -2.37
N GLY A 125 -7.96 -11.43 -2.46
CA GLY A 125 -7.37 -10.28 -1.76
C GLY A 125 -7.45 -10.42 -0.25
N TYR A 126 -8.55 -10.96 0.28
CA TYR A 126 -8.71 -11.25 1.70
C TYR A 126 -7.72 -12.31 2.19
N ARG A 127 -7.55 -13.41 1.45
CA ARG A 127 -6.54 -14.44 1.76
C ARG A 127 -5.12 -13.89 1.74
N LEU A 128 -4.80 -13.02 0.78
CA LEU A 128 -3.51 -12.35 0.73
C LEU A 128 -3.29 -11.46 1.96
N ALA A 129 -4.32 -10.70 2.38
CA ALA A 129 -4.23 -9.87 3.59
C ALA A 129 -4.03 -10.71 4.86
N LEU A 130 -4.68 -11.88 4.96
CA LEU A 130 -4.44 -12.83 6.05
C LEU A 130 -3.04 -13.42 6.00
N ALA A 131 -2.55 -13.82 4.83
CA ALA A 131 -1.20 -14.34 4.67
C ALA A 131 -0.15 -13.31 5.10
N GLN A 132 -0.30 -12.06 4.67
CA GLN A 132 0.57 -10.95 5.07
C GLN A 132 0.54 -10.68 6.59
N ALA A 133 -0.62 -10.84 7.23
CA ALA A 133 -0.72 -10.69 8.68
C ALA A 133 -0.04 -11.81 9.46
N VAL A 134 0.20 -12.95 8.81
CA VAL A 134 0.78 -14.16 9.41
C VAL A 134 2.29 -14.24 9.13
N THR A 135 2.79 -13.73 8.00
CA THR A 135 4.19 -13.83 7.57
C THR A 135 5.12 -12.80 8.21
N GLU A 136 5.48 -12.96 9.48
CA GLU A 136 6.77 -12.49 10.03
C GLU A 136 7.27 -13.47 11.13
N ASP A 137 8.50 -13.96 10.97
CA ASP A 137 9.35 -14.79 11.86
C ASP A 137 9.15 -16.32 11.97
N GLY A 138 10.07 -17.06 11.33
CA GLY A 138 11.09 -17.82 12.06
C GLY A 138 10.78 -19.20 12.66
N ALA A 139 9.67 -19.87 12.33
CA ALA A 139 9.49 -21.34 12.31
C ALA A 139 8.00 -21.67 12.15
N ALA A 140 7.60 -22.39 11.10
CA ALA A 140 6.18 -22.64 10.80
C ALA A 140 5.39 -23.30 11.96
N LEU A 141 6.06 -24.10 12.80
CA LEU A 141 5.44 -24.74 13.98
C LEU A 141 5.18 -23.77 15.14
N SER A 142 6.01 -22.72 15.33
CA SER A 142 5.75 -21.68 16.34
C SER A 142 4.66 -20.71 15.86
N GLN A 143 4.56 -20.48 14.56
CA GLN A 143 3.58 -19.60 13.94
C GLN A 143 2.13 -20.12 14.09
N GLN A 144 1.90 -21.41 13.84
CA GLN A 144 0.57 -22.00 14.07
C GLN A 144 0.16 -21.89 15.54
N GLN A 145 1.09 -22.10 16.49
CA GLN A 145 0.82 -21.94 17.91
C GLN A 145 0.55 -20.48 18.30
N ALA A 146 1.28 -19.52 17.72
CA ALA A 146 1.04 -18.10 17.92
C ALA A 146 -0.37 -17.69 17.46
N TRP A 147 -0.79 -18.18 16.30
CA TRP A 147 -2.15 -17.94 15.79
C TRP A 147 -3.23 -18.55 16.69
N GLN A 148 -3.03 -19.77 17.19
CA GLN A 148 -3.97 -20.41 18.12
C GLN A 148 -4.09 -19.61 19.42
N ARG A 149 -2.97 -19.16 20.00
CA ARG A 149 -2.95 -18.31 21.21
C ARG A 149 -3.68 -17.00 20.98
N LEU A 150 -3.43 -16.33 19.85
CA LEU A 150 -4.11 -15.08 19.50
C LEU A 150 -5.63 -15.28 19.42
N ARG A 151 -6.06 -16.36 18.74
CA ARG A 151 -7.48 -16.73 18.66
C ARG A 151 -8.09 -16.95 20.04
N GLU A 152 -7.42 -17.72 20.90
CA GLU A 152 -7.87 -17.99 22.26
C GLU A 152 -7.97 -16.70 23.10
N GLN A 153 -6.98 -15.81 23.00
CA GLN A 153 -6.97 -14.52 23.70
C GLN A 153 -8.13 -13.63 23.27
N VAL A 154 -8.37 -13.50 21.97
CA VAL A 154 -9.52 -12.74 21.44
C VAL A 154 -10.83 -13.34 21.95
N HIS A 155 -11.00 -14.66 21.85
CA HIS A 155 -12.20 -15.34 22.35
C HIS A 155 -12.39 -15.17 23.86
N MET A 156 -11.31 -15.25 24.64
CA MET A 156 -11.36 -15.02 26.08
C MET A 156 -11.76 -13.58 26.40
N ARG A 157 -11.25 -12.59 25.66
CA ARG A 157 -11.63 -11.18 25.84
C ARG A 157 -13.09 -10.92 25.49
N VAL A 158 -13.61 -11.57 24.44
CA VAL A 158 -15.06 -11.54 24.10
C VAL A 158 -15.90 -12.12 25.24
N ARG A 159 -15.45 -13.22 25.87
CA ARG A 159 -16.15 -13.84 26.99
C ARG A 159 -16.09 -13.00 28.27
N LEU A 160 -14.95 -12.38 28.55
CA LEU A 160 -14.64 -11.63 29.77
C LEU A 160 -14.88 -10.13 29.66
N LEU A 161 -15.65 -9.66 28.67
CA LEU A 161 -15.97 -8.25 28.51
C LEU A 161 -16.55 -7.68 29.83
N PRO A 162 -16.02 -6.55 30.35
CA PRO A 162 -16.43 -6.02 31.64
C PRO A 162 -17.95 -5.80 31.72
N PRO A 163 -18.63 -6.27 32.80
CA PRO A 163 -20.07 -6.07 32.99
C PRO A 163 -20.57 -4.62 32.83
N PRO A 164 -19.88 -3.57 33.32
CA PRO A 164 -20.36 -2.19 33.14
C PRO A 164 -20.36 -1.75 31.67
N ARG A 165 -19.39 -2.20 30.86
CA ARG A 165 -19.36 -1.92 29.41
C ARG A 165 -20.51 -2.66 28.71
N MET A 166 -20.75 -3.91 29.08
CA MET A 166 -21.89 -4.67 28.55
C MET A 166 -23.24 -4.00 28.86
N GLN A 167 -23.44 -3.50 30.09
CA GLN A 167 -24.66 -2.79 30.48
C GLN A 167 -24.84 -1.46 29.74
N ARG A 168 -23.74 -0.76 29.42
CA ARG A 168 -23.78 0.45 28.58
C ARG A 168 -24.26 0.11 27.17
N LEU A 169 -23.66 -0.89 26.53
CA LEU A 169 -24.04 -1.32 25.18
C LEU A 169 -25.50 -1.80 25.12
N ALA A 170 -25.96 -2.54 26.13
CA ALA A 170 -27.34 -2.98 26.22
C ALA A 170 -28.34 -1.80 26.26
N ARG A 171 -28.02 -0.73 27.02
CA ARG A 171 -28.82 0.50 27.06
C ARG A 171 -28.84 1.20 25.70
N VAL A 172 -27.69 1.25 25.02
CA VAL A 172 -27.59 1.86 23.69
C VAL A 172 -28.39 1.08 22.64
N ARG A 173 -28.33 -0.25 22.65
CA ARG A 173 -29.18 -1.09 21.80
C ARG A 173 -30.66 -0.81 22.06
N GLU A 174 -31.07 -0.73 23.33
CA GLU A 174 -32.46 -0.44 23.68
C GLU A 174 -32.89 0.92 23.14
N ALA A 175 -32.10 1.97 23.34
CA ALA A 175 -32.36 3.29 22.78
C ALA A 175 -32.46 3.25 21.23
N ALA A 176 -31.52 2.58 20.56
CA ALA A 176 -31.50 2.44 19.11
C ALA A 176 -32.73 1.71 18.57
N LEU A 177 -33.18 0.65 19.24
CA LEU A 177 -34.37 -0.12 18.86
C LEU A 177 -35.68 0.65 19.06
N HIS A 178 -35.71 1.61 20.00
CA HIS A 178 -36.85 2.52 20.19
C HIS A 178 -36.81 3.73 19.25
N GLY A 179 -35.82 3.81 18.35
CA GLY A 179 -35.66 4.92 17.42
C GLY A 179 -35.21 6.22 18.09
N GLU A 180 -34.61 6.14 19.28
CA GLU A 180 -34.00 7.31 19.91
C GLU A 180 -32.82 7.78 19.06
N THR A 181 -32.64 9.09 18.98
CA THR A 181 -31.46 9.65 18.34
C THR A 181 -30.24 9.41 19.23
N PRO A 182 -29.06 9.11 18.66
CA PRO A 182 -27.82 9.05 19.41
C PRO A 182 -27.70 10.32 20.25
N GLN A 183 -27.68 10.15 21.57
CA GLN A 183 -27.32 11.26 22.44
C GLN A 183 -25.83 11.49 22.21
N LEU A 184 -25.50 12.45 21.33
CA LEU A 184 -24.18 13.07 21.44
C LEU A 184 -24.07 13.51 22.89
N PRO A 185 -23.01 13.13 23.63
CA PRO A 185 -22.88 13.50 25.02
C PRO A 185 -23.15 15.00 25.16
N ALA A 186 -24.27 15.33 25.81
CA ALA A 186 -24.63 16.68 26.21
C ALA A 186 -23.63 17.07 27.30
N GLY A 187 -22.48 17.58 26.86
CA GLY A 187 -21.23 17.53 27.60
C GLY A 187 -19.98 17.46 26.73
N ALA A 188 -20.09 17.33 25.41
CA ALA A 188 -19.20 18.12 24.56
C ALA A 188 -19.63 19.58 24.75
N PRO A 189 -18.81 20.45 25.37
CA PRO A 189 -19.18 21.84 25.50
C PRO A 189 -19.45 22.39 24.10
N SER A 190 -20.70 22.78 23.83
CA SER A 190 -20.95 23.97 23.01
C SER A 190 -20.02 25.02 23.58
N GLY A 191 -19.03 25.40 22.78
CA GLY A 191 -17.81 26.02 23.27
C GLY A 191 -18.07 27.34 24.00
N ASP A 192 -18.19 27.26 25.31
CA ASP A 192 -17.67 28.30 26.18
C ASP A 192 -16.23 27.97 26.52
N ALA A 193 -15.39 28.96 26.25
CA ALA A 193 -13.95 28.94 26.28
C ALA A 193 -13.37 28.37 27.58
N VAL A 194 -13.00 27.09 27.57
CA VAL A 194 -11.92 26.60 28.43
C VAL A 194 -10.61 27.11 27.82
N PRO A 195 -9.71 27.76 28.59
CA PRO A 195 -8.48 28.33 28.06
C PRO A 195 -7.68 27.24 27.38
N ALA A 196 -7.51 27.42 26.07
CA ALA A 196 -6.76 26.52 25.22
C ALA A 196 -5.34 26.38 25.79
N GLY A 197 -5.02 25.19 26.31
CA GLY A 197 -3.64 24.72 26.32
C GLY A 197 -3.06 24.94 24.92
N PRO A 198 -1.78 25.36 24.81
CA PRO A 198 -1.23 25.87 23.57
C PRO A 198 -1.34 24.81 22.47
N ARG A 199 -2.34 24.99 21.60
CA ARG A 199 -2.64 24.10 20.47
C ARG A 199 -1.38 24.02 19.59
N PRO A 200 -0.70 22.85 19.50
CA PRO A 200 0.52 22.74 18.71
C PRO A 200 0.24 22.97 17.22
N HIS A 201 -1.00 22.79 16.74
CA HIS A 201 -1.35 22.94 15.33
C HIS A 201 -1.24 24.35 14.75
N ARG A 202 -1.42 25.43 15.52
CA ARG A 202 -1.31 26.81 14.99
C ARG A 202 0.14 27.28 14.94
N ARG A 203 0.96 26.86 15.92
CA ARG A 203 2.42 27.02 15.88
C ARG A 203 3.05 26.12 14.83
N LEU A 204 2.61 24.86 14.68
CA LEU A 204 3.04 24.00 13.57
C LEU A 204 2.65 24.61 12.23
N ARG A 205 1.44 25.15 12.06
CA ARG A 205 1.08 25.85 10.81
C ARG A 205 1.95 27.08 10.56
N GLY A 206 2.29 27.85 11.59
CA GLY A 206 3.23 28.97 11.48
C GLY A 206 4.66 28.53 11.15
N VAL A 207 5.13 27.43 11.76
CA VAL A 207 6.43 26.81 11.47
C VAL A 207 6.44 26.20 10.08
N LEU A 208 5.33 25.61 9.63
CA LEU A 208 5.20 24.97 8.33
C LEU A 208 5.05 26.02 7.23
N TRP A 209 4.38 27.15 7.49
CA TRP A 209 4.41 28.33 6.63
C TRP A 209 5.77 29.02 6.63
N GLY A 210 6.44 29.12 7.77
CA GLY A 210 7.81 29.63 7.86
C GLY A 210 8.79 28.75 7.09
N LEU A 211 8.66 27.43 7.20
CA LEU A 211 9.43 26.45 6.45
C LEU A 211 9.09 26.52 4.96
N LEU A 212 7.82 26.67 4.59
CA LEU A 212 7.39 26.86 3.21
C LEU A 212 8.00 28.14 2.62
N VAL A 213 7.92 29.27 3.33
CA VAL A 213 8.51 30.54 2.90
C VAL A 213 10.03 30.43 2.81
N LEU A 214 10.68 29.75 3.76
CA LEU A 214 12.11 29.48 3.73
C LEU A 214 12.50 28.60 2.53
N CYS A 215 11.73 27.56 2.23
CA CYS A 215 11.92 26.71 1.05
C CYS A 215 11.72 27.50 -0.25
N VAL A 216 10.70 28.37 -0.32
CA VAL A 216 10.46 29.24 -1.48
C VAL A 216 11.59 30.27 -1.64
N LEU A 217 12.10 30.85 -0.54
CA LEU A 217 13.25 31.75 -0.56
C LEU A 217 14.54 31.03 -0.95
N ALA A 218 14.78 29.82 -0.45
CA ALA A 218 15.93 29.00 -0.84
C ALA A 218 15.86 28.59 -2.32
N PHE A 219 14.66 28.26 -2.81
CA PHE A 219 14.40 27.95 -4.21
C PHE A 219 14.57 29.18 -5.12
N ALA A 220 14.08 30.34 -4.70
CA ALA A 220 14.29 31.60 -5.42
C ALA A 220 15.78 32.01 -5.42
N ALA A 221 16.48 31.78 -4.31
CA ALA A 221 17.92 32.01 -4.21
C ALA A 221 18.72 31.09 -5.16
N THR A 222 18.17 29.93 -5.54
CA THR A 222 18.80 29.04 -6.53
C THR A 222 18.77 29.61 -7.95
N PHE A 223 17.82 30.51 -8.26
CA PHE A 223 17.74 31.17 -9.57
C PHE A 223 18.52 32.49 -9.66
N TRP A 224 18.83 33.14 -8.52
CA TRP A 224 19.46 34.46 -8.49
C TRP A 224 20.95 34.49 -8.12
N TRP A 225 21.59 33.34 -7.88
CA TRP A 225 23.00 33.31 -7.45
C TRP A 225 23.95 32.64 -8.47
N PRO A 226 24.87 33.38 -9.09
CA PRO A 226 25.96 32.80 -9.86
C PRO A 226 27.17 32.61 -8.93
N PHE A 227 27.19 31.53 -8.14
CA PHE A 227 28.43 31.06 -7.51
C PHE A 227 28.88 29.74 -8.17
N PRO A 228 30.08 29.68 -8.75
CA PRO A 228 30.66 28.41 -9.18
C PRO A 228 31.04 27.61 -7.93
N GLY A 229 30.37 26.48 -7.70
CA GLY A 229 30.82 25.44 -6.76
C GLY A 229 29.97 25.16 -5.51
N PHE A 230 28.71 25.60 -5.43
CA PHE A 230 27.83 25.20 -4.31
C PHE A 230 26.74 24.21 -4.77
N ASP A 231 26.94 22.91 -4.46
CA ASP A 231 26.04 21.80 -4.85
C ASP A 231 25.48 21.07 -3.61
N PRO A 232 24.33 21.47 -3.06
CA PRO A 232 23.77 20.83 -1.85
C PRO A 232 22.99 19.53 -2.11
N LEU A 233 22.73 19.16 -3.38
CA LEU A 233 21.95 17.95 -3.73
C LEU A 233 22.57 17.07 -4.83
N GLY A 234 23.79 17.36 -5.30
CA GLY A 234 24.49 16.52 -6.29
C GLY A 234 23.82 16.41 -7.68
N LEU A 235 22.73 17.15 -7.92
CA LEU A 235 21.94 17.06 -9.15
C LEU A 235 22.58 17.81 -10.34
N SER A 236 23.59 18.67 -10.12
CA SER A 236 24.30 19.35 -11.21
C SER A 236 25.28 18.45 -11.97
N GLN A 237 25.69 17.30 -11.39
CA GLN A 237 26.44 16.30 -12.15
C GLN A 237 25.55 15.51 -13.13
N ALA A 238 24.27 15.31 -12.79
CA ALA A 238 23.34 14.59 -13.66
C ALA A 238 22.94 15.42 -14.91
N SER A 239 22.88 16.75 -14.81
CA SER A 239 22.73 17.62 -15.99
C SER A 239 24.04 17.85 -16.76
N ARG A 240 25.19 17.48 -16.18
CA ARG A 240 26.49 17.47 -16.86
C ARG A 240 26.77 16.16 -17.60
N ALA A 241 25.97 15.11 -17.37
CA ALA A 241 26.03 13.88 -18.16
C ALA A 241 25.66 14.09 -19.65
N GLY A 242 25.11 15.25 -20.02
CA GLY A 242 24.90 15.67 -21.41
C GLY A 242 25.80 16.81 -21.88
N ALA A 243 26.62 17.41 -21.00
CA ALA A 243 27.61 18.39 -21.42
C ALA A 243 28.84 17.62 -21.89
N ALA A 244 28.85 17.27 -23.17
CA ALA A 244 30.03 16.73 -23.84
C ALA A 244 31.24 17.60 -23.44
N PRO A 245 32.31 17.03 -22.86
CA PRO A 245 33.56 17.76 -22.76
C PRO A 245 33.92 18.19 -24.19
N ALA A 246 34.30 19.44 -24.38
CA ALA A 246 34.64 20.01 -25.68
C ALA A 246 35.77 19.26 -26.42
N ASP A 247 36.39 18.27 -25.76
CA ASP A 247 37.49 17.44 -26.27
C ASP A 247 37.11 15.99 -26.63
N GLY A 248 35.82 15.61 -26.68
CA GLY A 248 35.38 14.33 -27.25
C GLY A 248 35.96 13.07 -26.58
N ARG A 249 36.48 13.20 -25.35
CA ARG A 249 37.14 12.12 -24.64
C ARG A 249 36.13 11.42 -23.73
N VAL A 250 35.83 10.16 -24.04
CA VAL A 250 34.95 9.31 -23.22
C VAL A 250 35.69 8.92 -21.96
N GLU A 251 35.22 9.41 -20.81
CA GLU A 251 35.66 8.92 -19.51
C GLU A 251 34.80 7.74 -19.10
N VAL A 252 35.42 6.58 -18.95
CA VAL A 252 34.78 5.36 -18.45
C VAL A 252 35.20 5.19 -17.00
N GLU A 253 34.26 5.43 -16.08
CA GLU A 253 34.44 5.13 -14.66
C GLU A 253 33.82 3.77 -14.36
N ALA A 254 34.63 2.85 -13.82
CA ALA A 254 34.14 1.55 -13.41
C ALA A 254 33.29 1.70 -12.14
N LEU A 255 32.00 1.40 -12.24
CA LEU A 255 31.14 1.30 -11.07
C LEU A 255 31.67 0.22 -10.12
N ALA A 256 31.57 0.48 -8.81
CA ALA A 256 31.86 -0.52 -7.79
C ALA A 256 30.99 -1.76 -8.02
N ALA A 257 31.61 -2.95 -7.93
CA ALA A 257 30.92 -4.22 -8.13
C ALA A 257 29.69 -4.29 -7.19
N ALA A 258 28.52 -4.49 -7.77
CA ALA A 258 27.28 -4.61 -7.02
C ALA A 258 27.42 -5.75 -6.02
N ALA A 259 27.18 -5.47 -4.73
CA ALA A 259 27.12 -6.52 -3.72
C ALA A 259 25.98 -7.49 -4.10
N PRO A 260 26.20 -8.82 -3.97
CA PRO A 260 25.16 -9.79 -4.25
C PRO A 260 23.94 -9.51 -3.38
N ALA A 261 22.75 -9.62 -3.96
CA ALA A 261 21.50 -9.49 -3.21
C ALA A 261 21.51 -10.47 -2.03
N ALA A 262 21.12 -10.00 -0.85
CA ALA A 262 21.05 -10.84 0.34
C ALA A 262 19.95 -11.91 0.15
N THR A 263 20.33 -13.08 -0.35
CA THR A 263 19.42 -14.22 -0.51
C THR A 263 19.45 -15.06 0.77
N HIS A 264 18.29 -15.22 1.40
CA HIS A 264 18.11 -16.09 2.57
C HIS A 264 18.12 -17.59 2.25
N TYR A 265 18.27 -17.94 0.97
CA TYR A 265 18.26 -19.31 0.45
C TYR A 265 19.60 -19.63 -0.20
N ASP A 266 20.02 -20.89 -0.09
CA ASP A 266 21.15 -21.44 -0.85
C ASP A 266 20.90 -21.31 -2.36
N ALA A 267 21.96 -21.15 -3.16
CA ALA A 267 21.90 -20.81 -4.58
C ALA A 267 21.04 -21.79 -5.40
N ALA A 268 21.10 -23.09 -5.09
CA ALA A 268 20.27 -24.10 -5.76
C ALA A 268 18.77 -23.93 -5.45
N ASN A 269 18.42 -23.60 -4.20
CA ASN A 269 17.03 -23.35 -3.80
C ASN A 269 16.53 -21.98 -4.28
N ALA A 270 17.41 -20.97 -4.35
CA ALA A 270 17.08 -19.67 -4.90
C ALA A 270 16.68 -19.78 -6.39
N LEU A 271 17.35 -20.63 -7.16
CA LEU A 271 16.99 -20.91 -8.55
C LEU A 271 15.64 -21.62 -8.67
N LEU A 272 15.38 -22.64 -7.85
CA LEU A 272 14.12 -23.41 -7.90
C LEU A 272 12.88 -22.58 -7.50
N LEU A 273 13.07 -21.55 -6.66
CA LEU A 273 12.01 -20.66 -6.20
C LEU A 273 11.90 -19.38 -7.05
N HIS A 274 12.73 -19.25 -8.09
CA HIS A 274 12.73 -18.07 -8.94
C HIS A 274 11.40 -18.01 -9.73
N PRO A 275 10.68 -16.87 -9.76
CA PRO A 275 9.43 -16.73 -10.50
C PRO A 275 9.55 -17.14 -11.97
N ASP A 276 10.72 -16.87 -12.57
CA ASP A 276 11.05 -17.19 -13.96
C ASP A 276 11.81 -18.53 -14.12
N PHE A 277 11.69 -19.46 -13.17
CA PHE A 277 12.43 -20.73 -13.18
C PHE A 277 12.23 -21.51 -14.48
N GLU A 278 11.00 -21.57 -15.02
CA GLU A 278 10.70 -22.27 -16.27
C GLU A 278 11.47 -21.68 -17.46
N GLN A 279 11.65 -20.35 -17.47
CA GLN A 279 12.39 -19.62 -18.50
C GLN A 279 13.91 -19.85 -18.37
N LEU A 280 14.42 -19.85 -17.13
CA LEU A 280 15.83 -20.09 -16.82
C LEU A 280 16.25 -21.56 -16.98
N ALA A 281 15.31 -22.51 -16.85
CA ALA A 281 15.56 -23.94 -17.02
C ALA A 281 15.69 -24.36 -18.49
N HIS A 282 15.37 -23.48 -19.45
CA HIS A 282 15.43 -23.78 -20.87
C HIS A 282 16.75 -23.31 -21.50
N PRO A 283 17.65 -24.23 -21.90
CA PRO A 283 18.97 -23.87 -22.43
C PRO A 283 18.91 -23.08 -23.74
N ALA A 284 17.84 -23.24 -24.53
CA ALA A 284 17.61 -22.48 -25.76
C ALA A 284 17.27 -20.99 -25.50
N GLN A 285 16.79 -20.66 -24.30
CA GLN A 285 16.40 -19.29 -23.93
C GLN A 285 17.54 -18.54 -23.23
N ALA A 286 18.58 -19.25 -22.77
CA ALA A 286 19.79 -18.65 -22.20
C ALA A 286 20.47 -17.69 -23.19
N ALA A 287 20.57 -18.08 -24.47
CA ALA A 287 21.14 -17.21 -25.52
C ALA A 287 20.31 -15.94 -25.76
N VAL A 288 18.99 -16.01 -25.58
CA VAL A 288 18.10 -14.85 -25.71
C VAL A 288 18.18 -13.94 -24.47
N ALA A 289 18.45 -14.51 -23.30
CA ALA A 289 18.62 -13.76 -22.06
C ALA A 289 19.90 -12.91 -22.07
N GLU A 290 21.00 -13.42 -22.65
CA GLU A 290 22.25 -12.67 -22.83
C GLU A 290 22.04 -11.42 -23.70
N ASP A 291 21.24 -11.56 -24.77
CA ASP A 291 20.94 -10.48 -25.71
C ASP A 291 19.64 -9.72 -25.39
N LEU A 292 19.05 -9.92 -24.21
CA LEU A 292 17.75 -9.33 -23.85
C LEU A 292 17.79 -7.79 -23.87
N ALA A 293 18.93 -7.20 -23.48
CA ALA A 293 19.14 -5.75 -23.57
C ALA A 293 19.11 -5.26 -25.03
N PHE A 294 19.66 -6.06 -25.96
CA PHE A 294 19.65 -5.74 -27.39
C PHE A 294 18.26 -5.90 -27.99
N TYR A 295 17.55 -6.99 -27.69
CA TYR A 295 16.19 -7.21 -28.17
C TYR A 295 15.18 -6.19 -27.61
N SER A 296 15.31 -5.81 -26.34
CA SER A 296 14.47 -4.77 -25.75
C SER A 296 14.72 -3.40 -26.38
N TRP A 297 15.97 -3.08 -26.72
CA TRP A 297 16.31 -1.88 -27.49
C TRP A 297 15.73 -1.94 -28.92
N LEU A 298 15.81 -3.09 -29.60
CA LEU A 298 15.26 -3.24 -30.96
C LEU A 298 13.74 -3.03 -30.97
N VAL A 299 13.03 -3.63 -30.03
CA VAL A 299 11.57 -3.45 -29.87
C VAL A 299 11.23 -2.00 -29.50
N ALA A 300 12.01 -1.38 -28.60
CA ALA A 300 11.81 0.02 -28.25
C ALA A 300 12.06 0.97 -29.43
N ARG A 301 13.01 0.65 -30.32
CA ARG A 301 13.28 1.40 -31.55
C ARG A 301 12.12 1.30 -32.53
N ASP A 302 11.56 0.10 -32.70
CA ASP A 302 10.44 -0.13 -33.62
C ASP A 302 9.12 0.45 -33.10
N ALA A 303 8.97 0.57 -31.77
CA ALA A 303 7.81 1.19 -31.12
C ALA A 303 7.93 2.72 -30.98
N ALA A 304 9.12 3.29 -31.17
CA ALA A 304 9.32 4.73 -31.07
C ALA A 304 8.76 5.44 -32.32
N PRO A 305 7.92 6.49 -32.16
CA PRO A 305 7.54 7.33 -33.30
C PRO A 305 8.81 7.95 -33.90
N ALA A 306 8.86 8.06 -35.23
CA ALA A 306 9.99 8.67 -35.93
C ALA A 306 10.29 10.05 -35.33
N ASP A 307 11.51 10.23 -34.84
CA ASP A 307 11.96 11.48 -34.25
C ASP A 307 11.93 12.58 -35.33
N PRO A 308 11.09 13.63 -35.19
CA PRO A 308 10.99 14.69 -36.19
C PRO A 308 12.26 15.55 -36.30
N MET A 309 13.22 15.39 -35.39
CA MET A 309 14.50 16.10 -35.40
C MET A 309 15.62 15.35 -36.12
N LEU A 310 15.42 14.09 -36.49
CA LEU A 310 16.36 13.32 -37.30
C LEU A 310 15.97 13.43 -38.78
N PRO A 311 16.90 13.77 -39.69
CA PRO A 311 16.61 13.76 -41.11
C PRO A 311 16.20 12.35 -41.55
N PRO A 312 15.18 12.20 -42.41
CA PRO A 312 14.76 10.88 -42.87
C PRO A 312 15.95 10.21 -43.53
N LEU A 313 16.30 9.01 -43.06
CA LEU A 313 17.28 8.16 -43.73
C LEU A 313 16.73 7.88 -45.13
N ALA A 314 17.35 8.50 -46.13
CA ALA A 314 17.04 8.21 -47.52
C ALA A 314 17.24 6.71 -47.73
N PRO A 315 16.30 6.01 -48.39
CA PRO A 315 16.53 4.62 -48.75
C PRO A 315 17.81 4.58 -49.58
N VAL A 316 18.77 3.77 -49.16
CA VAL A 316 19.96 3.47 -49.95
C VAL A 316 19.43 2.81 -51.22
N ALA A 317 19.33 3.62 -52.28
CA ALA A 317 19.03 3.12 -53.60
C ALA A 317 20.17 2.18 -54.00
N GLU A 318 19.77 0.97 -54.36
CA GLU A 318 20.62 -0.03 -54.98
C GLU A 318 21.39 0.57 -56.16
N GLN A 319 22.67 0.20 -56.17
CA GLN A 319 23.73 0.36 -57.16
C GLN A 319 23.29 0.49 -58.63
N GLU A 320 23.89 1.43 -59.37
CA GLU A 320 24.17 1.22 -60.80
C GLU A 320 25.41 2.00 -61.27
N SER A 321 26.46 1.23 -61.59
CA SER A 321 27.48 1.39 -62.63
C SER A 321 28.05 2.78 -62.95
N LEU A 322 29.39 2.88 -62.98
CA LEU A 322 30.07 3.03 -64.27
C LEU A 322 31.55 2.65 -64.16
N ASP A 323 31.94 1.64 -64.93
CA ASP A 323 33.28 1.47 -65.46
C ASP A 323 33.73 2.75 -66.17
N ASP A 324 34.99 3.15 -66.00
CA ASP A 324 35.90 3.65 -67.06
C ASP A 324 37.17 4.26 -66.43
N VAL A 325 38.23 3.47 -66.28
CA VAL A 325 39.61 3.93 -66.51
C VAL A 325 40.42 2.75 -67.03
N THR A 326 40.33 2.53 -68.33
CA THR A 326 41.41 1.93 -69.12
C THR A 326 41.85 2.95 -70.15
N ASP A 327 42.97 3.63 -69.94
CA ASP A 327 44.01 3.74 -70.98
C ASP A 327 45.31 4.29 -70.39
N GLY A 328 46.44 3.76 -70.86
CA GLY A 328 47.77 4.14 -70.39
C GLY A 328 48.81 3.03 -70.53
N SER A 329 48.78 2.29 -71.63
CA SER A 329 49.93 1.50 -72.08
C SER A 329 50.63 2.25 -73.21
N ASP A 330 51.80 2.81 -72.95
CA ASP A 330 52.89 2.76 -73.95
C ASP A 330 54.29 2.97 -73.32
N GLY A 331 55.19 2.06 -73.69
CA GLY A 331 56.63 2.32 -73.86
C GLY A 331 57.56 2.39 -72.65
N SER A 332 58.17 1.27 -72.25
CA SER A 332 59.63 1.04 -72.43
C SER A 332 60.08 -0.26 -71.76
N GLU A 333 60.43 -1.22 -72.63
CA GLU A 333 61.20 -2.43 -72.34
C GLU A 333 62.71 -2.13 -72.38
N SER A 334 63.51 -3.04 -71.79
CA SER A 334 64.97 -3.19 -71.89
C SER A 334 65.85 -2.44 -70.86
N ASP A 335 66.24 -3.13 -69.80
CA ASP A 335 67.57 -3.78 -69.76
C ASP A 335 67.79 -4.55 -68.44
N ALA A 336 68.25 -5.80 -68.56
CA ALA A 336 69.33 -6.43 -67.77
C ALA A 336 69.11 -7.93 -67.54
N SER A 337 69.63 -8.76 -68.45
CA SER A 337 70.35 -10.00 -68.12
C SER A 337 71.08 -10.55 -69.34
N ALA A 338 72.40 -10.35 -69.38
CA ALA A 338 73.33 -11.28 -70.01
C ALA A 338 74.69 -11.18 -69.31
N LEU A 339 75.07 -12.29 -68.65
CA LEU A 339 76.39 -12.69 -68.15
C LEU A 339 76.91 -12.04 -66.86
#